data_AF-A0A2G4JER0-F1
#
_entry.id   AF-A0A2G4JER0-F1
#
_cell.length_a   1.000
_cell.length_b   1.000
_cell.length_c   1.000
_cell.angle_alpha   90.00
_cell.angle_beta   90.00
_cell.angle_gamma   90.00
#
_symmetry.space_group_name_H-M   'P 1'
#
loop_
_entity.id
_entity.type
_entity.pdbx_description
1 polymer ?
#
loop_
_entity_poly.entity_id
_entity_poly.type
_entity_poly.pdbx_seq_one_letter_code
_entity_poly.pdbx_strand_id
1 'polypeptide(L)'
;MLLRGTLVLALIATTTASANAQLIITAPAAPGGGWDQTARVLQRVLAEIEPATSVQVDNIPGAAGTIGLARFVQSERGNPHALLVTGLVMVSGVITNASPVSLSDATPIARLTGETEVIVVPSASPHQTLTDLLDAFKRDPGGVSWGGGSAGGTDDLLVRLLAEQVGLPASRVNYIAFSGGGAALAAVLSGQLTAAVSGYGEFAGQIAAGQLRPLAISAAARVPGINAPTLREAGVALDLANWRAIVAPPGLSDAERDALIARVTRMAGSTAWQQALTLNGWDDLFLPGADFRQFLLAEQARVEAVLRRLAAADTAPSARFTMAVTPTTMPNATVAVFGLLAAALVVSRRRNRAPIAVAASNSRSAAILGVTLLVQPLLMLTAGFIIASTITFVVTANTWRGVRPARAMVARDAAIGVTFAAIIYLVFTSGLGVVLP
;
A
#
# COMPACT_ATOMS: atom_id res chain seq x y z
N MET A 1 3.25 28.90 -81.60
CA MET A 1 2.00 28.44 -80.97
C MET A 1 2.35 27.46 -79.84
N LEU A 2 2.23 27.93 -78.60
CA LEU A 2 1.93 27.20 -77.35
C LEU A 2 2.77 25.94 -76.98
N LEU A 3 3.87 26.15 -76.22
CA LEU A 3 4.33 25.16 -75.23
C LEU A 3 3.47 25.31 -73.96
N ARG A 4 2.67 24.28 -73.64
CA ARG A 4 1.95 24.18 -72.35
C ARG A 4 2.84 23.46 -71.34
N GLY A 5 3.40 24.21 -70.40
CA GLY A 5 4.09 23.68 -69.23
C GLY A 5 3.10 23.27 -68.14
N THR A 6 3.20 22.03 -67.67
CA THR A 6 2.39 21.48 -66.58
C THR A 6 3.12 21.74 -65.26
N LEU A 7 2.60 22.68 -64.46
CA LEU A 7 3.10 22.98 -63.12
C LEU A 7 2.51 21.95 -62.14
N VAL A 8 3.32 20.98 -61.70
CA VAL A 8 2.95 20.06 -60.61
C VAL A 8 3.27 20.77 -59.30
N LEU A 9 2.22 21.25 -58.62
CA LEU A 9 2.32 21.83 -57.28
C LEU A 9 2.41 20.67 -56.27
N ALA A 10 3.62 20.34 -55.82
CA ALA A 10 3.84 19.39 -54.75
C ALA A 10 3.41 20.03 -53.42
N LEU A 11 2.20 19.71 -52.96
CA LEU A 11 1.71 20.07 -51.64
C LEU A 11 2.46 19.19 -50.62
N ILE A 12 3.53 19.71 -50.03
CA ILE A 12 4.16 19.10 -48.86
C ILE A 12 3.18 19.27 -47.70
N ALA A 13 2.30 18.30 -47.50
CA ALA A 13 1.57 18.17 -46.26
C ALA A 13 2.59 17.79 -45.18
N THR A 14 3.05 18.77 -44.41
CA THR A 14 3.67 18.50 -43.10
C THR A 14 2.58 17.92 -42.21
N THR A 15 2.40 16.60 -42.26
CA THR A 15 1.74 15.87 -41.19
C THR A 15 2.60 16.02 -39.95
N THR A 16 2.37 17.07 -39.17
CA THR A 16 2.70 17.05 -37.75
C THR A 16 1.87 15.92 -37.17
N ALA A 17 2.44 14.73 -37.14
CA ALA A 17 1.97 13.68 -36.27
C ALA A 17 2.14 14.23 -34.84
N SER A 18 1.13 14.95 -34.36
CA SER A 18 0.89 15.03 -32.92
C SER A 18 0.53 13.62 -32.51
N ALA A 19 1.56 12.79 -32.32
CA ALA A 19 1.43 11.59 -31.53
C ALA A 19 0.88 12.07 -30.19
N ASN A 20 -0.40 11.79 -29.93
CA ASN A 20 -0.99 11.99 -28.61
C ASN A 20 -0.03 11.32 -27.62
N ALA A 21 0.76 12.10 -26.90
CA ALA A 21 1.76 11.58 -25.99
C ALA A 21 1.00 10.92 -24.83
N GLN A 22 0.85 9.60 -24.89
CA GLN A 22 0.21 8.83 -23.84
C GLN A 22 1.22 8.68 -22.71
N LEU A 23 0.95 9.25 -21.54
CA LEU A 23 1.72 9.07 -20.32
C LEU A 23 1.04 8.03 -19.43
N ILE A 24 1.76 6.99 -19.02
CA ILE A 24 1.25 5.99 -18.07
C ILE A 24 1.90 6.24 -16.72
N ILE A 25 1.07 6.37 -15.67
CA ILE A 25 1.50 6.49 -14.29
C ILE A 25 1.12 5.22 -13.55
N THR A 26 2.11 4.39 -13.27
CA THR A 26 1.96 3.19 -12.47
C THR A 26 1.84 3.52 -10.99
N ALA A 27 0.76 3.04 -10.38
CA ALA A 27 0.51 3.06 -8.95
C ALA A 27 0.77 1.64 -8.38
N PRO A 28 1.81 1.43 -7.57
CA PRO A 28 2.13 0.14 -6.95
C PRO A 28 1.19 -0.25 -5.79
N ALA A 29 -0.08 0.15 -5.86
CA ALA A 29 -1.11 -0.06 -4.86
C ALA A 29 -2.43 -0.47 -5.52
N ALA A 30 -3.34 -1.04 -4.74
CA ALA A 30 -4.70 -1.29 -5.19
C ALA A 30 -5.46 0.04 -5.38
N PRO A 31 -6.51 0.08 -6.22
CA PRO A 31 -7.36 1.26 -6.35
C PRO A 31 -7.83 1.78 -4.97
N GLY A 32 -7.74 3.09 -4.76
CA GLY A 32 -8.05 3.75 -3.50
C GLY A 32 -6.91 3.81 -2.48
N GLY A 33 -5.81 3.08 -2.67
CA GLY A 33 -4.62 3.21 -1.81
C GLY A 33 -3.85 4.52 -2.04
N GLY A 34 -2.99 4.91 -1.10
CA GLY A 34 -2.29 6.21 -1.13
C GLY A 34 -1.53 6.48 -2.44
N TRP A 35 -0.79 5.50 -2.98
CA TRP A 35 -0.11 5.67 -4.27
C TRP A 35 -1.06 5.79 -5.46
N ASP A 36 -2.22 5.14 -5.42
CA ASP A 36 -3.27 5.29 -6.44
C ASP A 36 -3.90 6.69 -6.39
N GLN A 37 -4.20 7.18 -5.19
CA GLN A 37 -4.70 8.53 -4.99
C GLN A 37 -3.70 9.57 -5.51
N THR A 38 -2.42 9.44 -5.17
CA THR A 38 -1.36 10.30 -5.73
C THR A 38 -1.32 10.21 -7.26
N ALA A 39 -1.31 9.01 -7.84
CA ALA A 39 -1.30 8.82 -9.30
C ALA A 39 -2.50 9.48 -10.00
N ARG A 40 -3.71 9.37 -9.43
CA ARG A 40 -4.92 9.98 -9.98
C ARG A 40 -4.97 11.50 -9.80
N VAL A 41 -4.40 12.04 -8.73
CA VAL A 41 -4.22 13.49 -8.60
C VAL A 41 -3.26 14.00 -9.66
N LEU A 42 -2.10 13.34 -9.83
CA LEU A 42 -1.14 13.66 -10.89
C LEU A 42 -1.78 13.61 -12.28
N GLN A 43 -2.55 12.55 -12.56
CA GLN A 43 -3.32 12.40 -13.80
C GLN A 43 -4.23 13.61 -14.05
N ARG A 44 -5.03 14.01 -13.06
CA ARG A 44 -5.96 15.14 -13.20
C ARG A 44 -5.23 16.47 -13.42
N VAL A 45 -4.21 16.75 -12.59
CA VAL A 45 -3.44 18.01 -12.69
C VAL A 45 -2.70 18.08 -14.02
N LEU A 46 -2.07 16.99 -14.47
CA LEU A 46 -1.39 16.94 -15.76
C LEU A 46 -2.38 17.09 -16.94
N ALA A 47 -3.57 16.49 -16.86
CA ALA A 47 -4.60 16.65 -17.89
C ALA A 47 -5.12 18.11 -17.98
N GLU A 48 -5.10 18.85 -16.88
CA GLU A 48 -5.49 20.27 -16.85
C GLU A 48 -4.42 21.17 -17.48
N ILE A 49 -3.15 20.96 -17.12
CA ILE A 49 -2.05 21.83 -17.59
C ILE A 49 -1.44 21.40 -18.93
N GLU A 50 -1.62 20.14 -19.33
CA GLU A 50 -1.20 19.58 -20.62
C GLU A 50 -2.38 18.83 -21.29
N PRO A 51 -3.43 19.51 -21.78
CA PRO A 51 -4.64 18.86 -22.30
C PRO A 51 -4.43 17.95 -23.53
N ALA A 52 -3.31 18.13 -24.25
CA ALA A 52 -2.92 17.30 -25.38
C ALA A 52 -2.25 15.97 -24.95
N THR A 53 -1.87 15.84 -23.67
CA THR A 53 -1.25 14.64 -23.10
C THR A 53 -2.35 13.73 -22.54
N SER A 54 -2.46 12.51 -23.07
CA SER A 54 -3.37 11.52 -22.49
C SER A 54 -2.69 10.84 -21.31
N VAL A 55 -3.17 11.07 -20.08
CA VAL A 55 -2.59 10.45 -18.89
C VAL A 55 -3.45 9.29 -18.43
N GLN A 56 -2.86 8.12 -18.22
CA GLN A 56 -3.52 6.92 -17.69
C GLN A 56 -2.85 6.47 -16.39
N VAL A 57 -3.63 5.80 -15.54
CA VAL A 57 -3.15 5.19 -14.29
C VAL A 57 -3.36 3.69 -14.37
N ASP A 58 -2.32 2.92 -14.10
CA ASP A 58 -2.41 1.46 -13.94
C ASP A 58 -1.97 1.03 -12.55
N ASN A 59 -2.69 0.05 -11.99
CA ASN A 59 -2.46 -0.43 -10.62
C ASN A 59 -1.72 -1.76 -10.63
N ILE A 60 -0.57 -1.83 -9.97
CA ILE A 60 0.22 -3.06 -9.81
C ILE A 60 0.53 -3.27 -8.32
N PRO A 61 -0.44 -3.79 -7.53
CA PRO A 61 -0.29 -3.92 -6.08
C PRO A 61 0.64 -5.07 -5.66
N GLY A 62 1.10 -4.99 -4.41
CA GLY A 62 1.67 -6.12 -3.66
C GLY A 62 3.09 -5.89 -3.15
N ALA A 63 3.41 -6.58 -2.05
CA ALA A 63 4.73 -6.57 -1.38
C ALA A 63 5.31 -5.16 -1.18
N ALA A 64 4.53 -4.26 -0.56
CA ALA A 64 4.92 -2.86 -0.35
C ALA A 64 5.38 -2.15 -1.65
N GLY A 65 4.76 -2.51 -2.79
CA GLY A 65 5.01 -1.92 -4.10
C GLY A 65 6.22 -2.50 -4.85
N THR A 66 6.97 -3.44 -4.26
CA THR A 66 8.16 -4.03 -4.89
C THR A 66 7.82 -4.87 -6.13
N ILE A 67 6.63 -5.48 -6.20
CA ILE A 67 6.14 -6.17 -7.41
C ILE A 67 5.97 -5.17 -8.57
N GLY A 68 5.33 -4.02 -8.28
CA GLY A 68 5.16 -2.94 -9.25
C GLY A 68 6.49 -2.37 -9.72
N LEU A 69 7.42 -2.12 -8.79
CA LEU A 69 8.77 -1.64 -9.09
C LEU A 69 9.55 -2.60 -9.99
N ALA A 70 9.59 -3.89 -9.63
CA ALA A 70 10.31 -4.89 -10.41
C ALA A 70 9.76 -5.01 -11.83
N ARG A 71 8.43 -5.04 -11.99
CA ARG A 71 7.80 -5.04 -13.31
C ARG A 71 8.14 -3.77 -14.09
N PHE A 72 8.01 -2.60 -13.46
CA PHE A 72 8.24 -1.31 -14.11
C PHE A 72 9.68 -1.17 -14.64
N VAL A 73 10.68 -1.48 -13.80
CA VAL A 73 12.10 -1.43 -14.20
C VAL A 73 12.40 -2.39 -15.35
N GLN A 74 11.72 -3.54 -15.41
CA GLN A 74 11.93 -4.54 -16.46
C GLN A 74 11.16 -4.23 -17.75
N SER A 75 9.88 -3.84 -17.68
CA SER A 75 9.01 -3.68 -18.85
C SER A 75 9.11 -2.32 -19.52
N GLU A 76 9.44 -1.27 -18.76
CA GLU A 76 9.41 0.11 -19.26
C GLU A 76 10.81 0.66 -19.59
N ARG A 77 11.85 -0.18 -19.63
CA ARG A 77 13.23 0.29 -19.86
C ARG A 77 13.32 1.14 -21.13
N GLY A 78 13.84 2.35 -20.98
CA GLY A 78 13.98 3.33 -22.07
C GLY A 78 12.69 4.01 -22.50
N ASN A 79 11.57 3.82 -21.79
CA ASN A 79 10.28 4.44 -22.13
C ASN A 79 10.12 5.81 -21.44
N PRO A 80 10.24 6.94 -22.16
CA PRO A 80 10.07 8.28 -21.57
C PRO A 80 8.61 8.63 -21.26
N HIS A 81 7.68 7.72 -21.53
CA HIS A 81 6.24 7.89 -21.31
C HIS A 81 5.69 7.05 -20.15
N ALA A 82 6.57 6.45 -19.35
CA ALA A 82 6.20 5.69 -18.17
C ALA A 82 6.73 6.36 -16.90
N LEU A 83 5.88 6.49 -15.89
CA LEU A 83 6.20 6.98 -14.55
C LEU A 83 5.68 5.99 -13.52
N LEU A 84 6.32 5.90 -12.37
CA LEU A 84 5.87 5.11 -11.24
C LEU A 84 5.83 5.98 -9.99
N VAL A 85 4.69 5.95 -9.30
CA VAL A 85 4.56 6.56 -7.97
C VAL A 85 5.26 5.67 -6.94
N THR A 86 6.08 6.28 -6.11
CA THR A 86 6.81 5.62 -5.03
C THR A 86 6.70 6.42 -3.72
N GLY A 87 7.32 5.94 -2.66
CA GLY A 87 7.33 6.57 -1.34
C GLY A 87 8.17 5.82 -0.32
N LEU A 88 8.16 6.33 0.92
CA LEU A 88 8.85 5.74 2.07
C LEU A 88 8.59 4.23 2.22
N VAL A 89 7.32 3.82 2.10
CA VAL A 89 6.91 2.42 2.27
C VAL A 89 7.61 1.48 1.27
N MET A 90 7.89 1.94 0.05
CA MET A 90 8.62 1.14 -0.93
C MET A 90 10.09 1.00 -0.57
N VAL A 91 10.72 2.03 0.02
CA VAL A 91 12.10 1.95 0.51
C VAL A 91 12.21 0.83 1.55
N SER A 92 11.31 0.81 2.54
CA SER A 92 11.26 -0.27 3.54
C SER A 92 10.98 -1.62 2.88
N GLY A 93 10.00 -1.66 1.96
CA GLY A 93 9.59 -2.87 1.24
C GLY A 93 10.71 -3.53 0.42
N VAL A 94 11.58 -2.74 -0.22
CA VAL A 94 12.74 -3.27 -0.97
C VAL A 94 13.63 -4.10 -0.06
N ILE A 95 13.85 -3.63 1.17
CA ILE A 95 14.74 -4.27 2.15
C ILE A 95 14.04 -5.47 2.79
N THR A 96 12.82 -5.30 3.30
CA THR A 96 12.12 -6.35 4.05
C THR A 96 11.72 -7.54 3.17
N ASN A 97 11.44 -7.31 1.89
CA ASN A 97 11.11 -8.38 0.95
C ASN A 97 12.32 -8.97 0.22
N ALA A 98 13.55 -8.50 0.54
CA ALA A 98 14.77 -8.84 -0.20
C ALA A 98 14.57 -8.71 -1.73
N SER A 99 13.99 -7.58 -2.15
CA SER A 99 13.63 -7.35 -3.54
C SER A 99 14.88 -7.38 -4.44
N PRO A 100 14.84 -8.06 -5.60
CA PRO A 100 15.97 -8.09 -6.54
C PRO A 100 16.17 -6.76 -7.28
N VAL A 101 15.21 -5.83 -7.15
CA VAL A 101 15.21 -4.49 -7.74
C VAL A 101 14.97 -3.48 -6.64
N SER A 102 15.67 -2.36 -6.72
CA SER A 102 15.59 -1.23 -5.80
C SER A 102 15.17 0.04 -6.53
N LEU A 103 14.86 1.10 -5.77
CA LEU A 103 14.60 2.42 -6.36
C LEU A 103 15.84 3.04 -7.03
N SER A 104 17.04 2.50 -6.77
CA SER A 104 18.26 2.93 -7.46
C SER A 104 18.36 2.41 -8.90
N ASP A 105 17.57 1.37 -9.24
CA ASP A 105 17.42 0.82 -10.59
C ASP A 105 16.41 1.60 -11.45
N ALA A 106 15.76 2.61 -10.86
CA ALA A 106 14.88 3.54 -11.56
C ALA A 106 15.56 4.92 -11.71
N THR A 107 14.98 5.78 -12.55
CA THR A 107 15.45 7.16 -12.75
C THR A 107 14.65 8.10 -11.83
N PRO A 108 15.25 8.69 -10.77
CA PRO A 108 14.54 9.61 -9.88
C PRO A 108 14.12 10.88 -10.63
N ILE A 109 12.84 11.28 -10.50
CA ILE A 109 12.30 12.49 -11.15
C ILE A 109 12.04 13.59 -10.12
N ALA A 110 11.19 13.33 -9.13
CA ALA A 110 10.94 14.28 -8.05
C ALA A 110 10.28 13.63 -6.85
N ARG A 111 10.61 14.12 -5.64
CA ARG A 111 9.71 14.04 -4.49
C ARG A 111 8.60 15.06 -4.68
N LEU A 112 7.38 14.71 -4.28
CA LEU A 112 6.18 15.49 -4.55
C LEU A 112 5.57 16.02 -3.27
N THR A 113 5.22 15.10 -2.37
CA THR A 113 4.43 15.41 -1.19
C THR A 113 4.97 14.65 0.00
N GLY A 114 4.50 15.03 1.18
CA GLY A 114 4.50 14.14 2.32
C GLY A 114 3.30 14.38 3.20
N GLU A 115 3.19 13.53 4.20
CA GLU A 115 2.24 13.70 5.28
C GLU A 115 3.03 13.58 6.57
N THR A 116 2.95 14.64 7.37
CA THR A 116 3.37 14.59 8.75
C THR A 116 2.38 13.74 9.55
N GLU A 117 2.87 12.67 10.15
CA GLU A 117 2.10 11.86 11.12
C GLU A 117 1.89 12.63 12.42
N VAL A 118 0.73 12.48 13.04
CA VAL A 118 0.39 13.00 14.37
C VAL A 118 0.05 11.84 15.31
N ILE A 119 0.54 11.93 16.55
CA ILE A 119 0.16 11.03 17.63
C ILE A 119 -0.93 11.71 18.45
N VAL A 120 -2.07 11.06 18.57
CA VAL A 120 -3.22 11.58 19.29
C VAL A 120 -3.73 10.60 20.33
N VAL A 121 -4.41 11.15 21.34
CA VAL A 121 -5.18 10.41 22.33
C VAL A 121 -6.58 11.03 22.45
N PRO A 122 -7.59 10.32 22.98
CA PRO A 122 -8.87 10.94 23.31
C PRO A 122 -8.69 12.15 24.24
N SER A 123 -9.54 13.17 24.13
CA SER A 123 -9.45 14.37 24.98
C SER A 123 -9.58 14.04 26.49
N ALA A 124 -10.35 13.01 26.82
CA ALA A 124 -10.49 12.48 28.18
C ALA A 124 -9.31 11.60 28.66
N SER A 125 -8.31 11.35 27.81
CA SER A 125 -7.15 10.52 28.14
C SER A 125 -6.35 11.09 29.31
N PRO A 126 -5.86 10.24 30.23
CA PRO A 126 -4.94 10.67 31.28
C PRO A 126 -3.57 11.10 30.74
N HIS A 127 -3.22 10.74 29.50
CA HIS A 127 -1.99 11.17 28.86
C HIS A 127 -2.17 12.58 28.29
N GLN A 128 -1.53 13.58 28.90
CA GLN A 128 -1.64 14.98 28.48
C GLN A 128 -0.49 15.40 27.58
N THR A 129 0.66 14.74 27.73
CA THR A 129 1.88 14.97 26.95
C THR A 129 2.36 13.69 26.29
N LEU A 130 3.26 13.82 25.31
CA LEU A 130 3.95 12.66 24.74
C LEU A 130 4.72 11.90 25.83
N THR A 131 5.35 12.60 26.77
CA THR A 131 6.07 11.99 27.90
C THR A 131 5.16 11.09 28.73
N ASP A 132 3.95 11.53 29.07
CA ASP A 132 3.00 10.72 29.85
C ASP A 132 2.65 9.40 29.13
N LEU A 133 2.46 9.47 27.80
CA LEU A 133 2.17 8.31 26.98
C LEU A 133 3.37 7.38 26.90
N LEU A 134 4.58 7.93 26.68
CA LEU A 134 5.81 7.15 26.58
C LEU A 134 6.22 6.51 27.91
N ASP A 135 5.98 7.14 29.05
CA ASP A 135 6.23 6.56 30.37
C ASP A 135 5.23 5.44 30.70
N ALA A 136 3.97 5.56 30.28
CA ALA A 136 3.03 4.45 30.33
C ALA A 136 3.47 3.30 29.41
N PHE A 137 3.93 3.63 28.20
CA PHE A 137 4.39 2.65 27.22
C PHE A 137 5.63 1.90 27.69
N LYS A 138 6.61 2.57 28.31
CA LYS A 138 7.78 1.93 28.95
C LYS A 138 7.40 0.96 30.05
N ARG A 139 6.45 1.34 30.91
CA ARG A 139 6.04 0.51 32.06
C ARG A 139 5.26 -0.73 31.62
N ASP A 140 4.35 -0.57 30.66
CA ASP A 140 3.54 -1.65 30.14
C ASP A 140 3.35 -1.51 28.61
N PRO A 141 4.29 -2.06 27.82
CA PRO A 141 4.22 -1.98 26.36
C PRO A 141 2.96 -2.64 25.78
N GLY A 142 2.42 -3.67 26.45
CA GLY A 142 1.22 -4.38 26.02
C GLY A 142 -0.06 -3.63 26.38
N GLY A 143 -0.05 -2.87 27.48
CA GLY A 143 -1.19 -2.08 27.96
C GLY A 143 -1.47 -0.81 27.16
N VAL A 144 -0.50 -0.27 26.42
CA VAL A 144 -0.72 0.86 25.50
C VAL A 144 -1.06 0.32 24.12
N SER A 145 -2.34 0.37 23.75
CA SER A 145 -2.78 0.02 22.40
C SER A 145 -2.59 1.20 21.46
N TRP A 146 -1.79 0.99 20.42
CA TRP A 146 -1.55 1.94 19.33
C TRP A 146 -2.37 1.53 18.12
N GLY A 147 -3.09 2.46 17.49
CA GLY A 147 -3.79 2.17 16.24
C GLY A 147 -3.43 3.15 15.13
N GLY A 148 -3.38 2.65 13.90
CA GLY A 148 -3.11 3.46 12.71
C GLY A 148 -3.38 2.65 11.44
N GLY A 149 -2.83 3.09 10.33
CA GLY A 149 -2.87 2.40 9.05
C GLY A 149 -2.26 0.99 9.07
N SER A 150 -2.16 0.39 7.89
CA SER A 150 -1.76 -1.01 7.73
C SER A 150 -0.44 -1.34 8.43
N ALA A 151 -0.32 -2.56 8.96
CA ALA A 151 0.94 -3.07 9.52
C ALA A 151 2.08 -2.95 8.49
N GLY A 152 3.26 -2.53 8.96
CA GLY A 152 4.41 -2.21 8.11
C GLY A 152 4.30 -0.90 7.32
N GLY A 153 3.19 -0.16 7.45
CA GLY A 153 3.04 1.20 6.95
C GLY A 153 3.81 2.23 7.78
N THR A 154 3.70 3.51 7.39
CA THR A 154 4.41 4.62 8.03
C THR A 154 4.02 4.78 9.51
N ASP A 155 2.75 4.61 9.84
CA ASP A 155 2.17 4.76 11.17
C ASP A 155 2.73 3.70 12.13
N ASP A 156 2.72 2.43 11.73
CA ASP A 156 3.31 1.30 12.47
C ASP A 156 4.83 1.50 12.64
N LEU A 157 5.51 1.91 11.56
CA LEU A 157 6.94 2.21 11.60
C LEU A 157 7.26 3.34 12.60
N LEU A 158 6.44 4.39 12.67
CA LEU A 158 6.64 5.48 13.61
C LEU A 158 6.55 4.99 15.06
N VAL A 159 5.54 4.18 15.38
CA VAL A 159 5.35 3.63 16.73
C VAL A 159 6.49 2.69 17.11
N ARG A 160 6.96 1.85 16.18
CA ARG A 160 8.10 0.96 16.42
C ARG A 160 9.41 1.73 16.62
N LEU A 161 9.60 2.82 15.88
CA LEU A 161 10.72 3.74 16.08
C LEU A 161 10.64 4.45 17.43
N LEU A 162 9.44 4.86 17.86
CA LEU A 162 9.23 5.41 19.20
C LEU A 162 9.59 4.39 20.29
N ALA A 163 9.17 3.13 20.14
CA ALA A 163 9.52 2.06 21.06
C ALA A 163 11.05 1.95 21.24
N GLU A 164 11.80 1.99 20.14
CA GLU A 164 13.26 1.97 20.19
C GLU A 164 13.84 3.18 20.94
N GLN A 165 13.31 4.39 20.69
CA GLN A 165 13.75 5.62 21.38
C GLN A 165 13.53 5.55 22.90
N VAL A 166 12.57 4.74 23.35
CA VAL A 166 12.30 4.52 24.77
C VAL A 166 12.93 3.25 25.35
N GLY A 167 13.77 2.55 24.58
CA GLY A 167 14.48 1.35 25.01
C GLY A 167 13.64 0.07 24.99
N LEU A 168 12.53 0.05 24.25
CA LEU A 168 11.67 -1.12 24.07
C LEU A 168 11.94 -1.80 22.72
N PRO A 169 11.93 -3.15 22.66
CA PRO A 169 12.02 -3.85 21.38
C PRO A 169 10.73 -3.68 20.58
N ALA A 170 10.86 -3.58 19.25
CA ALA A 170 9.75 -3.32 18.34
C ALA A 170 8.67 -4.41 18.37
N SER A 171 9.05 -5.66 18.64
CA SER A 171 8.13 -6.78 18.86
C SER A 171 7.19 -6.62 20.06
N ARG A 172 7.49 -5.71 21.01
CA ARG A 172 6.66 -5.46 22.20
C ARG A 172 5.56 -4.42 21.97
N VAL A 173 5.54 -3.78 20.80
CA VAL A 173 4.51 -2.80 20.46
C VAL A 173 3.16 -3.52 20.26
N ASN A 174 2.15 -3.14 21.05
CA ASN A 174 0.77 -3.53 20.81
C ASN A 174 0.14 -2.62 19.73
N TYR A 175 0.44 -2.92 18.46
CA TYR A 175 -0.06 -2.18 17.31
C TYR A 175 -1.28 -2.87 16.69
N ILE A 176 -2.38 -2.12 16.55
CA ILE A 176 -3.64 -2.55 15.95
C ILE A 176 -3.75 -1.89 14.57
N ALA A 177 -3.54 -2.67 13.52
CA ALA A 177 -3.57 -2.19 12.15
C ALA A 177 -5.01 -2.03 11.63
N PHE A 178 -5.30 -0.89 11.01
CA PHE A 178 -6.54 -0.60 10.31
C PHE A 178 -6.29 -0.44 8.80
N SER A 179 -7.36 -0.35 8.03
CA SER A 179 -7.30 -0.10 6.58
C SER A 179 -6.80 1.31 6.21
N GLY A 180 -6.71 2.22 7.18
CA GLY A 180 -6.28 3.62 7.03
C GLY A 180 -6.67 4.45 8.25
N GLY A 181 -6.26 5.73 8.29
CA GLY A 181 -6.46 6.60 9.45
C GLY A 181 -7.93 6.83 9.82
N GLY A 182 -8.85 6.90 8.85
CA GLY A 182 -10.28 7.04 9.15
C GLY A 182 -10.88 5.90 10.01
N ALA A 183 -10.41 4.66 9.81
CA ALA A 183 -10.82 3.54 10.65
C ALA A 183 -10.14 3.58 12.04
N ALA A 184 -8.87 3.97 12.10
CA ALA A 184 -8.16 4.21 13.36
C ALA A 184 -8.79 5.37 14.16
N LEU A 185 -9.27 6.41 13.48
CA LEU A 185 -9.97 7.56 14.05
C LEU A 185 -11.23 7.12 14.81
N ALA A 186 -12.06 6.30 14.16
CA ALA A 186 -13.27 5.77 14.79
C ALA A 186 -12.94 4.90 16.02
N ALA A 187 -11.88 4.11 15.95
CA ALA A 187 -11.44 3.25 17.06
C ALA A 187 -10.93 4.08 18.27
N VAL A 188 -10.14 5.13 18.04
CA VAL A 188 -9.67 5.99 19.14
C VAL A 188 -10.80 6.82 19.75
N LEU A 189 -11.72 7.35 18.93
CA LEU A 189 -12.88 8.10 19.42
C LEU A 189 -13.84 7.23 20.25
N SER A 190 -13.95 5.94 19.92
CA SER A 190 -14.77 4.99 20.69
C SER A 190 -14.06 4.42 21.92
N GLY A 191 -12.82 4.85 22.21
CA GLY A 191 -12.06 4.41 23.37
C GLY A 191 -11.45 3.02 23.26
N GLN A 192 -11.38 2.44 22.05
CA GLN A 192 -10.76 1.12 21.82
C GLN A 192 -9.23 1.19 21.83
N LEU A 193 -8.67 2.37 21.60
CA LEU A 193 -7.22 2.62 21.51
C LEU A 193 -6.76 3.55 22.63
N THR A 194 -5.57 3.29 23.19
CA THR A 194 -4.90 4.25 24.07
C THR A 194 -4.44 5.47 23.28
N ALA A 195 -3.83 5.23 22.12
CA ALA A 195 -3.34 6.27 21.21
C ALA A 195 -3.55 5.86 19.74
N ALA A 196 -3.70 6.85 18.87
CA ALA A 196 -3.71 6.65 17.43
C ALA A 196 -2.63 7.47 16.73
N VAL A 197 -2.18 6.94 15.59
CA VAL A 197 -1.20 7.56 14.70
C VAL A 197 -1.77 7.53 13.28
N SER A 198 -1.70 8.66 12.59
CA SER A 198 -1.98 8.79 11.16
C SER A 198 -1.49 10.16 10.68
N GLY A 199 -1.56 10.40 9.36
CA GLY A 199 -1.33 11.73 8.79
C GLY A 199 -2.22 12.78 9.45
N TYR A 200 -1.65 13.94 9.79
CA TYR A 200 -2.33 14.99 10.55
C TYR A 200 -3.70 15.36 9.97
N GLY A 201 -3.81 15.46 8.64
CA GLY A 201 -5.05 15.78 7.94
C GLY A 201 -6.21 14.84 8.28
N GLU A 202 -5.94 13.56 8.54
CA GLU A 202 -6.97 12.58 8.89
C GLU A 202 -7.59 12.84 10.27
N PHE A 203 -6.83 13.42 11.20
CA PHE A 203 -7.29 13.70 12.57
C PHE A 203 -7.59 15.18 12.82
N ALA A 204 -7.19 16.08 11.91
CA ALA A 204 -7.27 17.53 12.07
C ALA A 204 -8.67 18.02 12.47
N GLY A 205 -9.73 17.48 11.84
CA GLY A 205 -11.11 17.86 12.17
C GLY A 205 -11.51 17.51 13.61
N GLN A 206 -11.08 16.36 14.12
CA GLN A 206 -11.41 15.90 15.48
C GLN A 206 -10.50 16.52 16.55
N ILE A 207 -9.27 16.89 16.17
CA ILE A 207 -8.40 17.75 16.97
C ILE A 207 -9.04 19.14 17.12
N ALA A 208 -9.49 19.75 16.02
CA ALA A 208 -10.15 21.06 16.03
C ALA A 208 -11.47 21.05 16.82
N ALA A 209 -12.21 19.94 16.77
CA ALA A 209 -13.43 19.74 17.57
C ALA A 209 -13.18 19.44 19.06
N GLY A 210 -11.91 19.36 19.49
CA GLY A 210 -11.52 19.08 20.87
C GLY A 210 -11.81 17.65 21.34
N GLN A 211 -12.09 16.72 20.41
CA GLN A 211 -12.34 15.31 20.71
C GLN A 211 -11.04 14.52 20.87
N LEU A 212 -9.98 14.96 20.18
CA LEU A 212 -8.65 14.38 20.27
C LEU A 212 -7.64 15.42 20.74
N ARG A 213 -6.68 14.98 21.56
CA ARG A 213 -5.51 15.76 21.96
C ARG A 213 -4.31 15.32 21.13
N PRO A 214 -3.70 16.19 20.31
CA PRO A 214 -2.45 15.90 19.66
C PRO A 214 -1.31 15.99 20.67
N LEU A 215 -0.51 14.93 20.78
CA LEU A 215 0.62 14.86 21.70
C LEU A 215 1.94 15.27 21.04
N ALA A 216 2.14 14.87 19.78
CA ALA A 216 3.28 15.29 18.98
C ALA A 216 3.04 15.04 17.48
N ILE A 217 3.76 15.77 16.65
CA ILE A 217 3.88 15.53 15.21
C ILE A 217 5.29 15.05 14.84
N SER A 218 5.37 14.25 13.78
CA SER A 218 6.61 13.65 13.28
C SER A 218 7.43 14.54 12.35
N ALA A 219 7.03 15.81 12.18
CA ALA A 219 7.76 16.78 11.37
C ALA A 219 9.12 17.13 12.00
N ALA A 220 10.10 17.43 11.15
CA ALA A 220 11.43 17.88 11.59
C ALA A 220 11.40 19.26 12.30
N ALA A 221 10.40 20.08 11.99
CA ALA A 221 10.18 21.41 12.57
C ALA A 221 8.68 21.68 12.75
N ARG A 222 8.34 22.72 13.53
CA ARG A 222 6.95 23.17 13.72
C ARG A 222 6.30 23.49 12.37
N VAL A 223 5.07 23.04 12.19
CA VAL A 223 4.26 23.31 11.00
C VAL A 223 3.26 24.43 11.31
N PRO A 224 3.25 25.55 10.55
CA PRO A 224 2.28 26.61 10.73
C PRO A 224 0.84 26.09 10.69
N GLY A 225 0.00 26.50 11.64
CA GLY A 225 -1.39 26.05 11.74
C GLY A 225 -1.61 24.73 12.49
N ILE A 226 -0.55 24.00 12.85
CA ILE A 226 -0.64 22.81 13.70
C ILE A 226 -0.25 23.16 15.14
N ASN A 227 -1.21 23.09 16.06
CA ASN A 227 -0.96 23.31 17.48
C ASN A 227 -0.54 22.03 18.21
N ALA A 228 0.63 21.50 17.85
CA ALA A 228 1.25 20.34 18.49
C ALA A 228 2.78 20.47 18.44
N PRO A 229 3.53 20.01 19.47
CA PRO A 229 4.98 19.97 19.42
C PRO A 229 5.46 18.93 18.41
N THR A 230 6.67 19.11 17.88
CA THR A 230 7.35 18.01 17.17
C THR A 230 7.81 16.94 18.17
N LEU A 231 8.06 15.73 17.68
CA LEU A 231 8.72 14.68 18.45
C LEU A 231 10.04 15.18 19.06
N ARG A 232 10.82 15.96 18.30
CA ARG A 232 12.09 16.55 18.73
C ARG A 232 11.92 17.52 19.90
N GLU A 233 10.93 18.41 19.84
CA GLU A 233 10.60 19.31 20.95
C GLU A 233 10.07 18.55 22.18
N ALA A 234 9.43 17.40 21.96
CA ALA A 234 8.97 16.51 23.01
C ALA A 234 10.08 15.55 23.53
N GLY A 235 11.35 15.78 23.16
CA GLY A 235 12.49 15.04 23.68
C GLY A 235 12.80 13.72 22.96
N VAL A 236 12.16 13.44 21.82
CA VAL A 236 12.41 12.26 21.00
C VAL A 236 13.14 12.67 19.72
N ALA A 237 14.38 12.21 19.53
CA ALA A 237 15.21 12.55 18.38
C ALA A 237 14.79 11.79 17.10
N LEU A 238 13.54 11.99 16.69
CA LEU A 238 12.88 11.30 15.60
C LEU A 238 12.09 12.29 14.77
N ASP A 239 12.17 12.13 13.46
CA ASP A 239 11.24 12.68 12.48
C ASP A 239 10.97 11.62 11.42
N LEU A 240 9.81 11.69 10.80
CA LEU A 240 9.33 10.76 9.81
C LEU A 240 8.25 11.46 8.98
N ALA A 241 8.37 11.44 7.66
CA ALA A 241 7.30 11.90 6.78
C ALA A 241 6.87 10.74 5.88
N ASN A 242 5.55 10.57 5.69
CA ASN A 242 5.02 9.65 4.69
C ASN A 242 5.17 10.25 3.29
N TRP A 243 6.40 10.37 2.80
CA TRP A 243 6.64 11.06 1.52
C TRP A 243 6.22 10.22 0.31
N ARG A 244 5.86 10.94 -0.76
CA ARG A 244 5.52 10.41 -2.08
C ARG A 244 6.40 11.04 -3.14
N ALA A 245 6.74 10.26 -4.15
CA ALA A 245 7.61 10.67 -5.22
C ALA A 245 7.23 10.00 -6.54
N ILE A 246 7.85 10.43 -7.63
CA ILE A 246 7.79 9.78 -8.93
C ILE A 246 9.21 9.41 -9.38
N VAL A 247 9.32 8.21 -9.95
CA VAL A 247 10.47 7.77 -10.74
C VAL A 247 10.05 7.44 -12.16
N ALA A 248 10.99 7.50 -13.09
CA ALA A 248 10.87 7.03 -14.47
C ALA A 248 11.69 5.74 -14.63
N PRO A 249 11.51 4.96 -15.71
CA PRO A 249 12.26 3.72 -15.87
C PRO A 249 13.76 3.96 -16.10
N PRO A 250 14.62 2.94 -15.95
CA PRO A 250 16.02 3.06 -16.34
C PRO A 250 16.18 3.18 -17.85
N GLY A 251 17.35 3.65 -18.29
CA GLY A 251 17.74 3.66 -19.70
C GLY A 251 17.22 4.84 -20.52
N LEU A 252 16.69 5.89 -19.87
CA LEU A 252 16.40 7.16 -20.52
C LEU A 252 17.69 7.91 -20.86
N SER A 253 17.66 8.67 -21.96
CA SER A 253 18.66 9.70 -22.22
C SER A 253 18.55 10.85 -21.21
N ASP A 254 19.63 11.63 -21.06
CA ASP A 254 19.62 12.83 -20.21
C ASP A 254 18.51 13.80 -20.65
N ALA A 255 18.32 13.99 -21.95
CA ALA A 255 17.29 14.87 -22.49
C ALA A 255 15.86 14.42 -22.13
N GLU A 256 15.58 13.11 -22.19
CA GLU A 256 14.26 12.56 -21.81
C GLU A 256 14.02 12.68 -20.30
N ARG A 257 15.02 12.37 -19.49
CA ARG A 257 14.96 12.56 -18.03
C ARG A 257 14.68 14.03 -17.70
N ASP A 258 15.44 14.94 -18.29
CA ASP A 258 15.35 16.37 -17.99
C ASP A 258 14.00 16.94 -18.49
N ALA A 259 13.46 16.42 -19.59
CA ALA A 259 12.11 16.74 -20.04
C ALA A 259 11.03 16.29 -19.05
N LEU A 260 11.16 15.10 -18.45
CA LEU A 260 10.25 14.62 -17.40
C LEU A 260 10.37 15.45 -16.11
N ILE A 261 11.59 15.79 -15.69
CA ILE A 261 11.82 16.68 -14.54
C ILE A 261 11.17 18.04 -14.79
N ALA A 262 11.36 18.62 -15.98
CA ALA A 262 10.75 19.90 -16.34
C ALA A 262 9.22 19.83 -16.37
N ARG A 263 8.63 18.74 -16.89
CA ARG A 263 7.18 18.49 -16.86
C ARG A 263 6.65 18.45 -15.42
N VAL A 264 7.25 17.63 -14.56
CA VAL A 264 6.80 17.48 -13.17
C VAL A 264 7.03 18.79 -12.38
N THR A 265 8.07 19.55 -12.70
CA THR A 265 8.31 20.88 -12.11
C THR A 265 7.22 21.88 -12.49
N ARG A 266 6.82 21.96 -13.76
CA ARG A 266 5.68 22.81 -14.18
C ARG A 266 4.38 22.39 -13.48
N MET A 267 4.17 21.09 -13.34
CA MET A 267 3.01 20.56 -12.61
C MET A 267 3.02 21.00 -11.15
N ALA A 268 4.14 20.84 -10.44
CA ALA A 268 4.26 21.24 -9.04
C ALA A 268 4.09 22.76 -8.82
N GLY A 269 4.50 23.57 -9.78
CA GLY A 269 4.30 25.03 -9.76
C GLY A 269 2.90 25.50 -10.15
N SER A 270 1.97 24.60 -10.50
CA SER A 270 0.63 24.96 -10.96
C SER A 270 -0.35 25.22 -9.81
N THR A 271 -1.30 26.13 -10.02
CA THR A 271 -2.40 26.37 -9.07
C THR A 271 -3.21 25.10 -8.80
N ALA A 272 -3.43 24.27 -9.82
CA ALA A 272 -4.15 23.00 -9.71
C ALA A 272 -3.44 22.03 -8.75
N TRP A 273 -2.11 21.96 -8.80
CA TRP A 273 -1.35 21.15 -7.84
C TRP A 273 -1.45 21.70 -6.41
N GLN A 274 -1.27 23.01 -6.23
CA GLN A 274 -1.35 23.64 -4.91
C GLN A 274 -2.73 23.48 -4.25
N GLN A 275 -3.80 23.57 -5.06
CA GLN A 275 -5.16 23.24 -4.62
C GLN A 275 -5.31 21.77 -4.26
N ALA A 276 -4.72 20.86 -5.04
CA ALA A 276 -4.74 19.44 -4.74
C ALA A 276 -4.00 19.12 -3.44
N LEU A 277 -2.84 19.74 -3.17
CA LEU A 277 -2.13 19.60 -1.90
C LEU A 277 -3.05 19.98 -0.72
N THR A 278 -3.70 21.14 -0.83
CA THR A 278 -4.60 21.65 0.22
C THR A 278 -5.80 20.72 0.42
N LEU A 279 -6.45 20.27 -0.66
CA LEU A 279 -7.63 19.42 -0.62
C LEU A 279 -7.34 18.05 0.00
N ASN A 280 -6.15 17.50 -0.25
CA ASN A 280 -5.75 16.20 0.27
C ASN A 280 -4.99 16.30 1.62
N GLY A 281 -4.74 17.51 2.13
CA GLY A 281 -3.97 17.70 3.37
C GLY A 281 -2.51 17.27 3.25
N TRP A 282 -1.91 17.41 2.07
CA TRP A 282 -0.54 17.04 1.79
C TRP A 282 0.43 18.21 1.99
N ASP A 283 1.58 17.91 2.59
CA ASP A 283 2.71 18.84 2.71
C ASP A 283 3.39 18.99 1.35
N ASP A 284 3.70 20.23 0.94
CA ASP A 284 4.52 20.50 -0.25
C ASP A 284 5.98 20.16 0.06
N LEU A 285 6.41 18.97 -0.37
CA LEU A 285 7.79 18.49 -0.23
C LEU A 285 8.50 18.40 -1.57
N PHE A 286 8.07 19.23 -2.54
CA PHE A 286 8.59 19.18 -3.90
C PHE A 286 10.11 19.33 -3.93
N LEU A 287 10.79 18.34 -4.51
CA LEU A 287 12.23 18.30 -4.66
C LEU A 287 12.54 17.57 -5.97
N PRO A 288 13.04 18.23 -7.02
CA PRO A 288 13.26 17.59 -8.32
C PRO A 288 14.69 17.08 -8.51
N GLY A 289 14.86 16.19 -9.49
CA GLY A 289 16.13 15.87 -10.12
C GLY A 289 17.23 15.35 -9.18
N ALA A 290 18.40 15.97 -9.25
CA ALA A 290 19.59 15.54 -8.51
C ALA A 290 19.39 15.59 -6.98
N ASP A 291 18.69 16.61 -6.49
CA ASP A 291 18.42 16.76 -5.06
C ASP A 291 17.52 15.63 -4.56
N PHE A 292 16.52 15.23 -5.35
CA PHE A 292 15.70 14.06 -5.01
C PHE A 292 16.50 12.77 -5.04
N ARG A 293 17.41 12.60 -6.01
CA ARG A 293 18.30 11.43 -6.04
C ARG A 293 19.14 11.36 -4.76
N GLN A 294 19.71 12.48 -4.32
CA GLN A 294 20.50 12.53 -3.08
C GLN A 294 19.64 12.22 -1.85
N PHE A 295 18.46 12.83 -1.75
CA PHE A 295 17.49 12.53 -0.69
C PHE A 295 17.16 11.03 -0.65
N LEU A 296 16.86 10.43 -1.80
CA LEU A 296 16.49 9.02 -1.89
C LEU A 296 17.60 8.09 -1.43
N LEU A 297 18.86 8.36 -1.80
CA LEU A 297 20.02 7.60 -1.34
C LEU A 297 20.20 7.70 0.18
N ALA A 298 20.11 8.91 0.73
CA ALA A 298 20.18 9.13 2.18
C ALA A 298 19.05 8.41 2.92
N GLU A 299 17.84 8.45 2.35
CA GLU A 299 16.65 7.83 2.93
C GLU A 299 16.73 6.30 2.90
N GLN A 300 17.25 5.71 1.83
CA GLN A 300 17.53 4.27 1.76
C GLN A 300 18.50 3.84 2.87
N ALA A 301 19.62 4.56 3.04
CA ALA A 301 20.59 4.28 4.09
C ALA A 301 19.98 4.43 5.49
N ARG A 302 19.18 5.49 5.71
CA ARG A 302 18.49 5.74 6.98
C ARG A 302 17.51 4.62 7.32
N VAL A 303 16.66 4.23 6.37
CA VAL A 303 15.67 3.15 6.56
C VAL A 303 16.34 1.81 6.76
N GLU A 304 17.42 1.51 6.03
CA GLU A 304 18.19 0.28 6.24
C GLU A 304 18.78 0.21 7.65
N ALA A 305 19.38 1.30 8.13
CA ALA A 305 19.91 1.37 9.49
C ALA A 305 18.80 1.20 10.55
N VAL A 306 17.60 1.73 10.30
CA VAL A 306 16.42 1.49 11.15
C VAL A 306 16.04 0.02 11.15
N LEU A 307 15.80 -0.58 9.98
CA LEU A 307 15.33 -1.96 9.87
C LEU A 307 16.32 -2.96 10.46
N ARG A 308 17.63 -2.74 10.26
CA ARG A 308 18.70 -3.56 10.89
C ARG A 308 18.65 -3.48 12.42
N ARG A 309 18.43 -2.29 12.99
CA ARG A 309 18.29 -2.11 14.45
C ARG A 309 17.03 -2.80 14.98
N LEU A 310 15.90 -2.65 14.29
CA LEU A 310 14.65 -3.34 14.65
C LEU A 310 14.81 -4.86 14.61
N ALA A 311 15.44 -5.40 13.56
CA ALA A 311 15.72 -6.82 13.45
C ALA A 311 16.66 -7.33 14.55
N ALA A 312 17.70 -6.57 14.91
CA ALA A 312 18.61 -6.93 15.99
C ALA A 312 17.92 -6.92 17.36
N ALA A 313 17.06 -5.94 17.63
CA ALA A 313 16.32 -5.83 18.88
C ALA A 313 15.35 -7.01 19.11
N ASP A 314 14.82 -7.61 18.03
CA ASP A 314 13.91 -8.76 18.09
C ASP A 314 14.62 -10.12 18.28
N THR A 315 15.95 -10.18 18.23
CA THR A 315 16.73 -11.41 18.51
C THR A 315 17.00 -11.69 20.00
N ALA A 316 16.57 -10.78 20.90
CA ALA A 316 16.52 -11.07 22.33
C ALA A 316 15.40 -12.09 22.62
N PRO A 317 15.63 -13.12 23.48
CA PRO A 317 14.71 -14.25 23.61
C PRO A 317 13.41 -13.79 24.26
N SER A 318 12.43 -13.44 23.44
CA SER A 318 11.05 -13.27 23.85
C SER A 318 10.22 -14.44 23.29
N ALA A 319 9.28 -14.88 24.12
CA ALA A 319 8.56 -16.13 23.99
C ALA A 319 8.02 -16.36 22.57
N ARG A 320 8.15 -17.61 22.11
CA ARG A 320 7.55 -18.10 20.85
C ARG A 320 6.14 -17.54 20.70
N PHE A 321 5.95 -16.78 19.65
CA PHE A 321 4.69 -16.15 19.29
C PHE A 321 3.65 -17.25 19.08
N THR A 322 2.71 -17.38 20.00
CA THR A 322 1.48 -18.14 19.76
C THR A 322 0.49 -17.10 19.26
N MET A 323 0.31 -17.01 17.94
CA MET A 323 -0.75 -16.18 17.38
C MET A 323 -2.07 -16.76 17.90
N ALA A 324 -2.81 -16.01 18.72
CA ALA A 324 -4.14 -16.41 19.12
C ALA A 324 -5.04 -16.29 17.88
N VAL A 325 -5.17 -17.41 17.15
CA VAL A 325 -6.09 -17.56 16.02
C VAL A 325 -7.50 -17.43 16.56
N THR A 326 -8.08 -16.24 16.50
CA THR A 326 -9.47 -16.02 16.88
C THR A 326 -10.40 -16.17 15.67
N PRO A 327 -11.66 -16.61 15.86
CA PRO A 327 -12.60 -16.90 14.77
C PRO A 327 -12.94 -15.73 13.83
N THR A 328 -12.51 -14.50 14.13
CA THR A 328 -12.90 -13.28 13.43
C THR A 328 -11.91 -12.78 12.38
N THR A 329 -10.62 -13.18 12.44
CA THR A 329 -9.57 -12.68 11.53
C THR A 329 -9.39 -13.55 10.27
N MET A 330 -9.88 -14.80 10.28
CA MET A 330 -9.77 -15.77 9.18
C MET A 330 -10.72 -15.59 7.97
N PRO A 331 -11.97 -15.09 8.10
CA PRO A 331 -12.90 -15.08 6.95
C PRO A 331 -12.44 -14.18 5.80
N ASN A 332 -11.84 -13.02 6.09
CA ASN A 332 -11.56 -12.00 5.07
C ASN A 332 -10.33 -12.34 4.20
N ALA A 333 -9.27 -12.88 4.80
CA ALA A 333 -8.08 -13.30 4.05
C ALA A 333 -8.36 -14.52 3.17
N THR A 334 -9.18 -15.45 3.67
CA THR A 334 -9.52 -16.68 2.94
C THR A 334 -10.48 -16.41 1.78
N VAL A 335 -11.50 -15.57 1.97
CA VAL A 335 -12.43 -15.16 0.90
C VAL A 335 -11.72 -14.38 -0.22
N ALA A 336 -10.74 -13.53 0.10
CA ALA A 336 -9.98 -12.79 -0.90
C ALA A 336 -9.11 -13.71 -1.78
N VAL A 337 -8.42 -14.68 -1.17
CA VAL A 337 -7.55 -15.62 -1.89
C VAL A 337 -8.38 -16.58 -2.75
N PHE A 338 -9.46 -17.15 -2.22
CA PHE A 338 -10.32 -18.08 -2.99
C PHE A 338 -11.20 -17.36 -4.03
N GLY A 339 -11.61 -16.11 -3.78
CA GLY A 339 -12.33 -15.29 -4.76
C GLY A 339 -11.49 -14.93 -5.99
N LEU A 340 -10.22 -14.55 -5.77
CA LEU A 340 -9.26 -14.28 -6.87
C LEU A 340 -8.92 -15.54 -7.67
N LEU A 341 -8.87 -16.70 -7.01
CA LEU A 341 -8.60 -17.98 -7.68
C LEU A 341 -9.81 -18.53 -8.44
N ALA A 342 -11.03 -18.35 -7.95
CA ALA A 342 -12.24 -18.65 -8.71
C ALA A 342 -12.31 -17.79 -9.98
N ALA A 343 -11.95 -16.51 -9.89
CA ALA A 343 -11.82 -15.62 -11.05
C ALA A 343 -10.72 -16.10 -12.02
N ALA A 344 -9.55 -16.52 -11.52
CA ALA A 344 -8.47 -17.06 -12.35
C ALA A 344 -8.86 -18.39 -13.03
N LEU A 345 -9.62 -19.26 -12.36
CA LEU A 345 -10.10 -20.51 -12.94
C LEU A 345 -11.14 -20.26 -14.05
N VAL A 346 -12.03 -19.29 -13.85
CA VAL A 346 -13.02 -18.83 -14.85
C VAL A 346 -12.32 -18.23 -16.07
N VAL A 347 -11.27 -17.42 -15.87
CA VAL A 347 -10.46 -16.85 -16.94
C VAL A 347 -9.66 -17.93 -17.69
N SER A 348 -9.11 -18.93 -16.98
CA SER A 348 -8.38 -20.04 -17.63
C SER A 348 -9.29 -20.94 -18.48
N ARG A 349 -10.57 -21.08 -18.11
CA ARG A 349 -11.56 -21.88 -18.86
C ARG A 349 -12.16 -21.17 -20.07
N ARG A 350 -12.06 -19.83 -20.17
CA ARG A 350 -12.47 -19.08 -21.38
C ARG A 350 -11.64 -19.40 -22.62
N ARG A 351 -10.49 -20.08 -22.48
CA ARG A 351 -9.63 -20.46 -23.61
C ARG A 351 -10.11 -21.69 -24.40
N ASN A 352 -11.11 -22.45 -23.91
CA ASN A 352 -11.67 -23.60 -24.64
C ASN A 352 -13.22 -23.62 -24.58
N ARG A 353 -13.82 -23.22 -25.72
CA ARG A 353 -15.19 -23.39 -26.23
C ARG A 353 -16.37 -23.62 -25.25
N ALA A 354 -17.27 -22.61 -25.27
CA ALA A 354 -18.75 -22.62 -25.24
C ALA A 354 -19.30 -21.58 -24.23
N PRO A 355 -20.35 -20.81 -24.57
CA PRO A 355 -20.92 -19.82 -23.66
C PRO A 355 -21.58 -20.54 -22.49
N ILE A 356 -20.98 -20.44 -21.30
CA ILE A 356 -21.61 -20.87 -20.06
C ILE A 356 -22.63 -19.78 -19.72
N ALA A 357 -23.92 -20.13 -19.81
CA ALA A 357 -24.97 -19.35 -19.17
C ALA A 357 -24.58 -19.15 -17.71
N VAL A 358 -24.45 -17.89 -17.27
CA VAL A 358 -24.30 -17.56 -15.86
C VAL A 358 -25.54 -18.11 -15.17
N ALA A 359 -25.41 -19.29 -14.56
CA ALA A 359 -26.46 -19.86 -13.75
C ALA A 359 -26.69 -18.85 -12.62
N ALA A 360 -27.85 -18.20 -12.65
CA ALA A 360 -28.31 -17.32 -11.59
C ALA A 360 -28.05 -18.02 -10.25
N SER A 361 -27.33 -17.35 -9.33
CA SER A 361 -27.03 -17.90 -8.02
C SER A 361 -28.36 -18.20 -7.31
N ASN A 362 -28.76 -19.47 -7.28
CA ASN A 362 -29.93 -19.86 -6.52
C ASN A 362 -29.62 -19.65 -5.02
N SER A 363 -30.62 -19.22 -4.26
CA SER A 363 -30.51 -18.93 -2.81
C SER A 363 -29.88 -20.10 -2.01
N ARG A 364 -30.04 -21.33 -2.51
CA ARG A 364 -29.42 -22.54 -1.95
C ARG A 364 -27.89 -22.53 -2.06
N SER A 365 -27.31 -22.12 -3.18
CA SER A 365 -25.85 -22.07 -3.34
C SER A 365 -25.24 -21.00 -2.44
N ALA A 366 -25.90 -19.85 -2.31
CA ALA A 366 -25.50 -18.81 -1.37
C ALA A 366 -25.57 -19.28 0.09
N ALA A 367 -26.63 -20.00 0.46
CA ALA A 367 -26.78 -20.57 1.80
C ALA A 367 -25.70 -21.61 2.13
N ILE A 368 -25.38 -22.52 1.19
CA ILE A 368 -24.34 -23.54 1.41
C ILE A 368 -22.97 -22.89 1.58
N LEU A 369 -22.62 -21.90 0.75
CA LEU A 369 -21.36 -21.17 0.88
C LEU A 369 -21.30 -20.37 2.17
N GLY A 370 -22.39 -19.70 2.56
CA GLY A 370 -22.49 -18.97 3.82
C GLY A 370 -22.27 -19.87 5.04
N VAL A 371 -22.94 -21.03 5.09
CA VAL A 371 -22.75 -22.02 6.17
C VAL A 371 -21.32 -22.56 6.18
N THR A 372 -20.75 -22.83 5.00
CA THR A 372 -19.37 -23.33 4.91
C THR A 372 -18.37 -22.33 5.49
N LEU A 373 -18.51 -21.03 5.16
CA LEU A 373 -17.66 -19.97 5.71
C LEU A 373 -17.86 -19.76 7.21
N LEU A 374 -19.08 -19.95 7.73
CA LEU A 374 -19.36 -19.85 9.16
C LEU A 374 -18.75 -21.02 9.96
N VAL A 375 -18.74 -22.23 9.39
CA VAL A 375 -18.24 -23.45 10.06
C VAL A 375 -16.72 -23.61 9.89
N GLN A 376 -16.14 -22.97 8.88
CA GLN A 376 -14.72 -23.08 8.56
C GLN A 376 -13.78 -22.77 9.74
N PRO A 377 -13.96 -21.70 10.55
CA PRO A 377 -13.07 -21.43 11.68
C PRO A 377 -13.07 -22.57 12.71
N LEU A 378 -14.24 -23.17 12.96
CA LEU A 378 -14.36 -24.31 13.88
C LEU A 378 -13.69 -25.56 13.32
N LEU A 379 -13.80 -25.81 12.00
CA LEU A 379 -13.09 -26.89 11.33
C LEU A 379 -11.57 -26.70 11.36
N MET A 380 -11.09 -25.46 11.21
CA MET A 380 -9.67 -25.17 11.32
C MET A 380 -9.14 -25.47 12.72
N LEU A 381 -9.90 -25.17 13.78
CA LEU A 381 -9.51 -25.46 15.16
C LEU A 381 -9.57 -26.95 15.52
N THR A 382 -10.49 -27.72 14.92
CA THR A 382 -10.75 -29.11 15.30
C THR A 382 -10.06 -30.15 14.41
N ALA A 383 -9.90 -29.84 13.12
CA ALA A 383 -9.36 -30.75 12.12
C ALA A 383 -8.09 -30.20 11.44
N GLY A 384 -7.67 -28.98 11.76
CA GLY A 384 -6.50 -28.34 11.18
C GLY A 384 -6.75 -27.68 9.82
N PHE A 385 -5.84 -26.78 9.45
CA PHE A 385 -5.92 -25.90 8.29
C PHE A 385 -6.10 -26.65 6.97
N ILE A 386 -5.34 -27.73 6.77
CA ILE A 386 -5.33 -28.47 5.49
C ILE A 386 -6.70 -29.13 5.26
N ILE A 387 -7.26 -29.76 6.29
CA ILE A 387 -8.55 -30.45 6.20
C ILE A 387 -9.67 -29.44 6.00
N ALA A 388 -9.71 -28.38 6.82
CA ALA A 388 -10.73 -27.34 6.71
C ALA A 388 -10.72 -26.66 5.33
N SER A 389 -9.54 -26.31 4.82
CA SER A 389 -9.39 -25.66 3.50
C SER A 389 -9.78 -26.59 2.35
N THR A 390 -9.46 -27.88 2.46
CA THR A 390 -9.87 -28.90 1.47
C THR A 390 -11.39 -29.04 1.43
N ILE A 391 -12.05 -29.06 2.58
CA ILE A 391 -13.52 -29.13 2.67
C ILE A 391 -14.14 -27.89 2.01
N THR A 392 -13.67 -26.69 2.35
CA THR A 392 -14.16 -25.44 1.74
C THR A 392 -13.98 -25.44 0.23
N PHE A 393 -12.84 -25.91 -0.27
CA PHE A 393 -12.56 -26.03 -1.70
C PHE A 393 -13.54 -26.99 -2.39
N VAL A 394 -13.72 -28.20 -1.87
CA VAL A 394 -14.62 -29.22 -2.44
C VAL A 394 -16.07 -28.74 -2.43
N VAL A 395 -16.52 -28.12 -1.33
CA VAL A 395 -17.88 -27.58 -1.23
C VAL A 395 -18.09 -26.46 -2.24
N THR A 396 -17.14 -25.53 -2.36
CA THR A 396 -17.21 -24.43 -3.34
C THR A 396 -17.20 -24.92 -4.77
N ALA A 397 -16.34 -25.89 -5.10
CA ALA A 397 -16.27 -26.49 -6.43
C ALA A 397 -17.57 -27.21 -6.82
N ASN A 398 -18.27 -27.80 -5.83
CA ASN A 398 -19.51 -28.52 -6.05
C ASN A 398 -20.74 -27.60 -6.10
N THR A 399 -20.80 -26.55 -5.28
CA THR A 399 -21.91 -25.58 -5.31
C THR A 399 -21.97 -24.84 -6.64
N TRP A 400 -20.81 -24.49 -7.22
CA TRP A 400 -20.73 -23.83 -8.52
C TRP A 400 -21.17 -24.70 -9.70
N ARG A 401 -21.24 -26.03 -9.55
CA ARG A 401 -21.65 -26.95 -10.63
C ARG A 401 -23.16 -27.11 -10.74
N GLY A 402 -23.93 -26.80 -9.69
CA GLY A 402 -25.39 -26.89 -9.69
C GLY A 402 -25.98 -28.31 -9.84
N VAL A 403 -25.16 -29.36 -9.98
CA VAL A 403 -25.57 -30.76 -10.18
C VAL A 403 -24.78 -31.66 -9.23
N ARG A 404 -25.38 -32.77 -8.77
CA ARG A 404 -24.72 -33.74 -7.88
C ARG A 404 -23.49 -34.36 -8.57
N PRO A 405 -22.27 -34.21 -8.03
CA PRO A 405 -21.06 -34.73 -8.65
C PRO A 405 -20.94 -36.27 -8.50
N ALA A 406 -20.33 -36.93 -9.49
CA ALA A 406 -19.93 -38.32 -9.36
C ALA A 406 -18.83 -38.50 -8.31
N ARG A 407 -18.80 -39.66 -7.61
CA ARG A 407 -17.82 -39.93 -6.53
C ARG A 407 -16.36 -39.75 -6.96
N ALA A 408 -16.02 -40.20 -8.16
CA ALA A 408 -14.67 -40.05 -8.73
C ALA A 408 -14.25 -38.57 -8.88
N MET A 409 -15.21 -37.68 -9.13
CA MET A 409 -14.95 -36.26 -9.30
C MET A 409 -14.76 -35.54 -7.96
N VAL A 410 -15.52 -35.94 -6.92
CA VAL A 410 -15.31 -35.45 -5.55
C VAL A 410 -13.93 -35.85 -5.03
N ALA A 411 -13.49 -37.09 -5.31
CA ALA A 411 -12.16 -37.55 -4.94
C ALA A 411 -11.05 -36.74 -5.63
N ARG A 412 -11.23 -36.40 -6.91
CA ARG A 412 -10.29 -35.54 -7.65
C ARG A 412 -10.22 -34.14 -7.06
N ASP A 413 -11.36 -33.53 -6.76
CA ASP A 413 -11.40 -32.18 -6.19
C ASP A 413 -10.80 -32.16 -4.76
N ALA A 414 -10.97 -33.23 -3.98
CA ALA A 414 -10.33 -33.38 -2.69
C ALA A 414 -8.80 -33.48 -2.83
N ALA A 415 -8.28 -34.26 -3.78
CA ALA A 415 -6.83 -34.36 -4.02
C ALA A 415 -6.21 -33.00 -4.41
N ILE A 416 -6.91 -32.24 -5.27
CA ILE A 416 -6.52 -30.88 -5.65
C ILE A 416 -6.56 -29.96 -4.41
N GLY A 417 -7.64 -30.02 -3.62
CA GLY A 417 -7.81 -29.24 -2.41
C GLY A 417 -6.69 -29.48 -1.38
N VAL A 418 -6.33 -30.74 -1.13
CA VAL A 418 -5.24 -31.11 -0.21
C VAL A 418 -3.91 -30.57 -0.70
N THR A 419 -3.59 -30.79 -1.98
CA THR A 419 -2.32 -30.33 -2.56
C THR A 419 -2.18 -28.80 -2.43
N PHE A 420 -3.26 -28.09 -2.76
CA PHE A 420 -3.28 -26.64 -2.69
C PHE A 420 -3.20 -26.12 -1.25
N ALA A 421 -3.96 -26.72 -0.33
CA ALA A 421 -3.93 -26.36 1.07
C ALA A 421 -2.56 -26.65 1.71
N ALA A 422 -1.88 -27.72 1.31
CA ALA A 422 -0.52 -28.02 1.75
C ALA A 422 0.50 -27.00 1.24
N ILE A 423 0.39 -26.54 -0.01
CA ILE A 423 1.25 -25.48 -0.56
C ILE A 423 1.06 -24.17 0.21
N ILE A 424 -0.20 -23.76 0.46
CA ILE A 424 -0.48 -22.56 1.25
C ILE A 424 0.07 -22.73 2.67
N TYR A 425 -0.17 -23.88 3.29
CA TYR A 425 0.33 -24.17 4.63
C TYR A 425 1.85 -23.99 4.70
N LEU A 426 2.59 -24.52 3.73
CA LEU A 426 4.04 -24.37 3.64
C LEU A 426 4.48 -22.92 3.39
N VAL A 427 3.80 -22.17 2.52
CA VAL A 427 4.10 -20.75 2.29
C VAL A 427 3.94 -19.93 3.57
N PHE A 428 2.88 -20.17 4.34
CA PHE A 428 2.63 -19.43 5.58
C PHE A 428 3.57 -19.87 6.71
N THR A 429 3.72 -21.18 6.93
CA THR A 429 4.54 -21.70 8.04
C THR A 429 6.04 -21.57 7.78
N SER A 430 6.49 -21.91 6.58
CA SER A 430 7.92 -21.93 6.24
C SER A 430 8.39 -20.63 5.59
N GLY A 431 7.52 -19.94 4.84
CA GLY A 431 7.86 -18.68 4.17
C GLY A 431 7.60 -17.43 5.00
N LEU A 432 6.57 -17.42 5.85
CA LEU A 432 6.15 -16.24 6.62
C LEU A 432 6.25 -16.42 8.14
N GLY A 433 6.68 -17.60 8.62
CA GLY A 433 6.79 -17.90 10.06
C GLY A 433 5.45 -17.92 10.79
N VAL A 434 4.33 -18.01 10.07
CA VAL A 434 2.97 -18.02 10.62
C VAL A 434 2.55 -19.44 10.97
N VAL A 435 2.29 -19.70 12.25
CA VAL A 435 1.76 -21.01 12.70
C VAL A 435 0.27 -21.09 12.37
N LEU A 436 -0.09 -22.01 11.47
CA LEU A 436 -1.47 -22.34 11.15
C LEU A 436 -1.93 -23.56 11.97
N PRO A 437 -3.17 -23.57 12.49
CA PRO A 437 -3.71 -24.67 13.29
C PRO A 437 -3.89 -25.97 12.49
#